data_AF-A0A379FMC7-F1
#
_entry.id   AF-A0A379FMC7-F1
#
_cell.length_a   1.000
_cell.length_b   1.000
_cell.length_c   1.000
_cell.angle_alpha   90.00
_cell.angle_beta   90.00
_cell.angle_gamma   90.00
#
_symmetry.space_group_name_H-M   'P 1'
#
loop_
_entity.id
_entity.type
_entity.pdbx_description
1 polymer ?
#
loop_
_entity_poly.entity_id
_entity_poly.type
_entity_poly.pdbx_seq_one_letter_code
_entity_poly.pdbx_strand_id
1 'polypeptide(L)' 'MKPARIDKKIQMPVSWSDIPFGEQYRQAIENQLSPWWPKIFGFHLLKLGHLSTEIHTEGCLISHQFNVGTGDPRF' A
#
# COMPACT_ATOMS: atom_id res chain seq x y z
N MET A 1 18.68 -6.31 -37.24
CA MET A 1 17.82 -5.68 -36.21
C MET A 1 17.79 -6.58 -34.99
N LYS A 2 18.20 -6.11 -33.81
CA LYS A 2 17.91 -6.81 -32.55
C LYS A 2 16.41 -6.57 -32.23
N PRO A 3 15.64 -7.60 -31.82
CA PRO A 3 14.25 -7.40 -31.46
C PRO A 3 14.16 -6.44 -30.25
N ALA A 4 13.24 -5.49 -30.30
CA ALA A 4 12.96 -4.51 -29.24
C ALA A 4 12.17 -5.11 -28.06
N ARG A 5 12.26 -6.43 -27.86
CA ARG A 5 11.57 -7.11 -26.77
C ARG A 5 12.56 -7.30 -25.63
N ILE A 6 12.54 -6.35 -24.72
CA ILE A 6 13.18 -6.51 -23.42
C ILE A 6 12.22 -7.37 -22.60
N ASP A 7 12.59 -8.62 -22.33
CA ASP A 7 11.87 -9.45 -21.35
C ASP A 7 12.16 -8.92 -19.94
N LYS A 8 11.66 -7.71 -19.65
CA LYS A 8 11.77 -7.10 -18.32
C LYS A 8 10.74 -7.80 -17.44
N LYS A 9 11.18 -8.77 -16.64
CA LYS A 9 10.37 -9.29 -15.54
C LYS A 9 10.04 -8.13 -14.61
N ILE A 10 8.78 -7.74 -14.57
CA ILE A 10 8.27 -6.81 -13.56
C ILE A 10 8.32 -7.57 -12.24
N GLN A 11 9.20 -7.13 -11.34
CA GLN A 11 9.13 -7.54 -9.94
C GLN A 11 8.05 -6.69 -9.29
N MET A 12 7.12 -7.34 -8.60
CA MET A 12 6.10 -6.63 -7.83
C MET A 12 6.80 -5.94 -6.65
N PRO A 13 6.52 -4.64 -6.41
CA PRO A 13 7.08 -3.94 -5.27
C PRO A 13 6.52 -4.53 -3.98
N VAL A 14 7.40 -4.74 -3.01
CA VAL A 14 7.05 -5.19 -1.65
C VAL A 14 7.18 -4.05 -0.64
N SER A 15 7.62 -2.87 -1.09
CA SER A 15 7.68 -1.63 -0.31
C SER A 15 7.44 -0.43 -1.21
N TRP A 16 6.95 0.68 -0.64
CA TRP A 16 6.90 1.95 -1.37
C TRP A 16 8.29 2.42 -1.80
N SER A 17 9.36 2.04 -1.10
CA SER A 17 10.74 2.34 -1.50
C SER A 17 11.17 1.67 -2.81
N ASP A 18 10.49 0.59 -3.23
CA ASP A 18 10.78 -0.11 -4.48
C ASP A 18 10.22 0.62 -5.71
N ILE A 19 9.34 1.60 -5.47
CA ILE A 19 8.69 2.39 -6.51
C ILE A 19 9.44 3.72 -6.61
N PRO A 20 9.83 4.18 -7.82
CA PRO A 20 10.37 5.52 -8.00
C PRO A 20 9.42 6.58 -7.42
N PHE A 21 9.92 7.40 -6.49
CA PHE A 21 9.13 8.40 -5.75
C PHE A 21 8.00 7.81 -4.87
N GLY A 22 8.06 6.51 -4.55
CA GLY A 22 6.99 5.80 -3.87
C GLY A 22 6.63 6.35 -2.50
N GLU A 23 7.60 6.83 -1.72
CA GLU A 23 7.31 7.51 -0.45
C GLU A 23 6.43 8.75 -0.63
N GLN A 24 6.63 9.52 -1.71
CA GLN A 24 5.80 10.68 -2.01
C GLN A 24 4.40 10.26 -2.45
N TYR A 25 4.27 9.15 -3.18
CA TYR A 25 2.95 8.59 -3.52
C TYR A 25 2.22 8.09 -2.28
N ARG A 26 2.90 7.38 -1.37
CA ARG A 26 2.36 6.95 -0.08
C ARG A 26 1.82 8.13 0.71
N GLN A 27 2.63 9.17 0.89
CA GLN A 27 2.23 10.40 1.58
C GLN A 27 1.05 11.10 0.88
N ALA A 28 1.04 11.16 -0.44
CA ALA A 28 -0.08 11.75 -1.19
C ALA A 28 -1.39 10.99 -0.95
N ILE A 29 -1.35 9.66 -0.89
CA ILE A 29 -2.51 8.82 -0.56
C ILE A 29 -2.96 9.07 0.88
N GLU A 30 -2.03 9.05 1.85
CA GLU A 30 -2.33 9.32 3.26
C GLU A 30 -2.99 10.70 3.45
N ASN A 31 -2.47 11.73 2.78
CA ASN A 31 -3.05 13.08 2.80
C ASN A 31 -4.46 13.12 2.23
N GLN A 32 -4.72 12.38 1.14
CA GLN A 32 -6.06 12.30 0.55
C GLN A 32 -7.04 11.52 1.43
N LEU A 33 -6.58 10.51 2.16
CA LEU A 33 -7.41 9.70 3.06
C LEU A 33 -7.67 10.35 4.41
N SER A 34 -6.79 11.25 4.86
CA SER A 34 -6.91 11.99 6.12
C SER A 34 -8.32 12.52 6.44
N PRO A 35 -9.01 13.26 5.54
CA PRO A 35 -10.37 13.76 5.81
C PRO A 35 -11.46 12.68 5.82
N TRP A 36 -11.16 11.46 5.39
CA TRP A 36 -12.09 10.33 5.33
C TRP A 36 -11.97 9.42 6.53
N TRP A 37 -10.80 9.32 7.16
CA TRP A 37 -10.61 8.41 8.28
C TRP A 37 -11.62 8.60 9.43
N PRO A 38 -11.98 9.83 9.83
CA PRO A 38 -12.99 10.04 10.88
C PRO A 38 -14.43 9.68 10.46
N LYS A 39 -14.67 9.48 9.16
CA LYS A 39 -15.98 9.14 8.58
C LYS A 39 -16.14 7.63 8.35
N ILE A 40 -15.05 6.87 8.52
CA ILE A 40 -15.04 5.42 8.35
C ILE A 40 -15.32 4.78 9.71
N PHE A 41 -16.39 3.99 9.77
CA PHE A 41 -16.85 3.31 10.99
C PHE A 41 -16.91 1.80 10.76
N GLY A 42 -16.66 1.03 11.80
CA GLY A 42 -16.70 -0.43 11.75
C GLY A 42 -15.99 -1.06 12.94
N PHE A 43 -15.95 -2.39 12.95
CA PHE A 43 -15.27 -3.18 13.99
C PHE A 43 -13.83 -3.51 13.63
N HIS A 44 -13.55 -3.67 12.34
CA HIS A 44 -12.29 -4.22 11.83
C HIS A 44 -11.80 -3.43 10.62
N LEU A 45 -10.55 -2.96 10.67
CA LEU A 45 -9.85 -2.40 9.53
C LEU A 45 -8.77 -3.38 9.08
N LEU A 46 -8.95 -3.94 7.89
CA LEU A 46 -8.01 -4.88 7.28
C LEU A 46 -7.20 -4.17 6.20
N LYS A 47 -5.86 -4.23 6.31
CA LYS A 47 -4.93 -3.81 5.25
C LYS A 47 -4.44 -5.05 4.50
N LEU A 48 -4.55 -5.04 3.17
CA LEU A 48 -4.23 -6.18 2.31
C LEU A 48 -3.02 -5.90 1.43
N GLY A 49 -2.02 -6.78 1.50
CA GLY A 49 -0.79 -6.71 0.71
C GLY A 49 0.21 -5.66 1.22
N HIS A 50 1.47 -5.85 0.86
CA HIS A 50 2.62 -5.11 1.37
C HIS A 50 2.42 -3.59 1.41
N LEU A 51 2.12 -2.97 0.25
CA LEU A 51 1.97 -1.52 0.16
C LEU A 51 0.84 -0.96 1.03
N SER A 52 -0.26 -1.70 1.18
CA SER A 52 -1.37 -1.25 2.02
C SER A 52 -0.98 -1.25 3.50
N THR A 53 -0.13 -2.19 3.94
CA THR A 53 0.29 -2.27 5.34
C THR A 53 1.12 -1.06 5.77
N GLU A 54 1.82 -0.43 4.83
CA GLU A 54 2.67 0.75 5.03
C GLU A 54 1.88 2.08 5.03
N ILE A 55 0.60 2.07 4.67
CA ILE A 55 -0.25 3.26 4.72
C ILE A 55 -0.66 3.53 6.17
N HIS A 56 -0.37 4.74 6.65
CA HIS A 56 -0.78 5.18 7.98
C HIS A 56 -2.28 5.44 8.06
N THR A 57 -2.89 4.92 9.12
CA THR A 57 -4.35 4.94 9.36
C THR A 57 -4.67 5.50 10.75
N GLU A 58 -3.80 6.34 11.29
CA GLU A 58 -3.90 6.90 12.64
C GLU A 58 -5.17 7.73 12.86
N GLY A 59 -5.68 8.38 11.81
CA GLY A 59 -6.94 9.12 11.87
C GLY A 59 -8.18 8.24 11.90
N CYS A 60 -8.05 6.91 11.73
CA CYS A 60 -9.20 6.00 11.62
C CYS A 60 -9.70 5.61 13.01
N LEU A 61 -11.01 5.76 13.22
CA LEU A 61 -11.64 5.50 14.52
C LEU A 61 -11.81 4.00 14.82
N ILE A 62 -11.60 3.13 13.83
CA ILE A 62 -11.68 1.68 14.02
C ILE A 62 -10.47 1.22 14.85
N SER A 63 -10.71 0.75 16.07
CA SER A 63 -9.65 0.38 17.01
C SER A 63 -8.92 -0.91 16.61
N HIS A 64 -9.65 -1.90 16.11
CA HIS A 64 -9.04 -3.18 15.72
C HIS A 64 -8.57 -3.13 14.27
N GLN A 65 -7.29 -2.83 14.09
CA GLN A 65 -6.64 -2.75 12.78
C GLN A 65 -5.60 -3.88 12.65
N PHE A 66 -5.61 -4.58 11.52
CA PHE A 66 -4.68 -5.69 11.28
C PHE A 66 -4.33 -5.85 9.80
N ASN A 67 -3.25 -6.57 9.54
CA ASN A 67 -2.61 -6.67 8.23
C ASN A 67 -2.60 -8.12 7.76
N VAL A 68 -2.83 -8.34 6.47
CA VAL A 68 -2.65 -9.64 5.81
C VAL A 68 -1.87 -9.43 4.51
N GLY A 69 -0.79 -10.19 4.32
CA GLY A 69 0.07 -10.09 3.13
C GLY A 69 1.50 -9.62 3.39
N THR A 70 2.02 -9.73 4.62
CA THR A 70 3.43 -9.44 4.96
C THR A 70 4.37 -10.63 4.71
N GLY A 71 3.89 -11.73 4.13
CA GLY A 71 4.67 -12.97 4.01
C GLY A 71 4.31 -13.86 2.82
N ASP A 72 3.55 -13.39 1.82
CA ASP A 72 3.23 -14.19 0.63
C ASP A 72 4.21 -13.84 -0.52
N PRO A 73 4.91 -14.81 -1.12
CA PRO A 73 5.71 -14.59 -2.33
C PRO A 73 4.89 -14.29 -3.60
N ARG A 74 3.55 -14.23 -3.51
CA ARG A 74 2.62 -13.92 -4.62
C ARG A 74 1.77 -12.66 -4.37
N PHE A 75 1.85 -12.05 -3.18
CA PHE A 75 1.16 -10.81 -2.80
C PHE A 75 2.03 -9.96 -1.88
#